data_AF-W1VC61-F1
#
_entry.id   AF-W1VC61-F1
#
_cell.length_a   1.000
_cell.length_b   1.000
_cell.length_c   1.000
_cell.angle_alpha   90.00
_cell.angle_beta   90.00
_cell.angle_gamma   90.00
#
_symmetry.space_group_name_H-M   'P 1'
#
loop_
_entity.id
_entity.type
_entity.pdbx_description
1 polymer ?
#
loop_
_entity_poly.entity_id
_entity_poly.type
_entity_poly.pdbx_seq_one_letter_code
_entity_poly.pdbx_strand_id
1 'polypeptide(L)'
;MARLFGTDGVRGLANDLLTPALAVQLGEAAAQVLTRQTPASKRSRSGRPRAIVGRDTRASGEFLDHAISAGLASSGVDVTRVGILPTPAIAHLTATQDVDLGVVISASHNPFQDNGIKFFARGGYKLADAVEDEIESLLGTIDQLPTGAGVGRVI
;
A
#
# COMPACT_ATOMS: atom_id res chain seq x y z
N MET A 1 12.26 13.88 -13.41
CA MET A 1 12.53 12.58 -12.79
C MET A 1 11.89 11.51 -13.66
N ALA A 2 12.49 10.33 -13.77
CA ALA A 2 11.81 9.20 -14.41
C ALA A 2 10.62 8.77 -13.53
N ARG A 3 9.51 8.30 -14.14
CA ARG A 3 8.30 7.82 -13.45
C ARG A 3 8.68 6.74 -12.44
N LEU A 4 8.24 6.88 -11.18
CA LEU A 4 8.55 5.94 -10.10
C LEU A 4 7.78 4.63 -10.26
N PHE A 5 6.51 4.71 -10.68
CA PHE A 5 5.72 3.54 -11.04
C PHE A 5 6.17 2.97 -12.38
N GLY A 6 6.60 1.70 -12.35
CA GLY A 6 6.90 0.92 -13.54
C GLY A 6 5.70 0.10 -14.00
N THR A 7 5.95 -0.91 -14.84
CA THR A 7 4.90 -1.80 -15.40
C THR A 7 4.11 -2.60 -14.37
N ASP A 8 4.62 -2.73 -13.15
CA ASP A 8 4.02 -3.54 -12.09
C ASP A 8 4.44 -3.04 -10.71
N GLY A 9 4.06 -1.79 -10.41
CA GLY A 9 4.33 -1.08 -9.17
C GLY A 9 5.70 -0.39 -9.13
N VAL A 10 6.08 0.06 -7.93
CA VAL A 10 7.39 0.66 -7.67
C VAL A 10 8.38 -0.46 -7.37
N ARG A 11 9.52 -0.51 -8.08
CA ARG A 11 10.55 -1.55 -7.89
C ARG A 11 11.93 -0.94 -7.84
N GLY A 12 12.81 -1.54 -7.05
CA GLY A 12 14.22 -1.16 -7.00
C GLY A 12 14.98 -1.88 -5.92
N LEU A 13 16.27 -1.57 -5.82
CA LEU A 13 17.15 -2.10 -4.80
C LEU A 13 16.67 -1.65 -3.41
N ALA A 14 16.50 -2.61 -2.49
CA ALA A 14 16.10 -2.33 -1.13
C ALA A 14 17.18 -1.50 -0.39
N ASN A 15 16.76 -0.50 0.38
CA ASN A 15 17.61 0.49 1.05
C ASN A 15 18.42 1.44 0.13
N ASP A 16 18.21 1.39 -1.19
CA ASP A 16 18.69 2.42 -2.11
C ASP A 16 17.49 3.22 -2.65
N LEU A 17 16.85 2.75 -3.72
CA LEU A 17 15.59 3.35 -4.18
C LEU A 17 14.44 3.03 -3.21
N LEU A 18 14.26 1.75 -2.87
CA LEU A 18 13.19 1.31 -1.97
C LEU A 18 13.61 1.38 -0.51
N THR A 19 13.51 2.58 0.05
CA THR A 19 13.77 2.86 1.46
C THR A 19 12.50 2.72 2.31
N PRO A 20 12.63 2.49 3.63
CA PRO A 20 11.49 2.58 4.55
C PRO A 20 10.76 3.92 4.47
N ALA A 21 11.50 5.03 4.34
CA ALA A 21 10.92 6.36 4.25
C ALA A 21 10.03 6.52 3.00
N LEU A 22 10.51 6.04 1.85
CA LEU A 22 9.70 6.03 0.62
C LEU A 22 8.45 5.15 0.77
N ALA A 23 8.57 4.00 1.43
CA ALA A 23 7.43 3.11 1.68
C ALA A 23 6.36 3.74 2.59
N VAL A 24 6.75 4.51 3.62
CA VAL A 24 5.80 5.29 4.42
C VAL A 24 5.08 6.30 3.55
N GLN A 25 5.82 7.11 2.77
CA GLN A 25 5.25 8.13 1.89
C GLN A 25 4.31 7.54 0.83
N LEU A 26 4.67 6.39 0.25
CA LEU A 26 3.80 5.65 -0.67
C LEU A 26 2.51 5.18 0.02
N GLY A 27 2.60 4.71 1.26
CA GLY A 27 1.43 4.33 2.06
C GLY A 27 0.49 5.51 2.29
N GLU A 28 1.03 6.66 2.68
CA GLU A 28 0.24 7.88 2.92
C GLU A 28 -0.44 8.39 1.65
N ALA A 29 0.31 8.48 0.55
CA ALA A 29 -0.21 8.88 -0.75
C ALA A 29 -1.28 7.92 -1.27
N ALA A 30 -1.03 6.60 -1.21
CA ALA A 30 -1.99 5.60 -1.63
C ALA A 30 -3.27 5.63 -0.78
N ALA A 31 -3.17 5.82 0.53
CA ALA A 31 -4.32 5.96 1.40
C ALA A 31 -5.19 7.15 0.97
N GLN A 32 -4.59 8.31 0.71
CA GLN A 32 -5.35 9.47 0.23
C GLN A 32 -6.05 9.18 -1.10
N VAL A 33 -5.33 8.70 -2.11
CA VAL A 33 -5.90 8.51 -3.45
C VAL A 33 -6.98 7.43 -3.45
N LEU A 34 -6.70 6.27 -2.86
CA LEU A 34 -7.54 5.08 -3.00
C LEU A 34 -8.75 5.07 -2.05
N THR A 35 -8.79 5.92 -1.02
CA THR A 35 -9.89 5.95 -0.05
C THR A 35 -10.77 7.19 -0.13
N ARG A 36 -10.39 8.22 -0.92
CA ARG A 36 -11.14 9.48 -1.14
C ARG A 36 -12.62 9.25 -1.48
N GLN A 37 -12.91 8.22 -2.27
CA GLN A 37 -14.23 7.97 -2.82
C GLN A 37 -14.99 6.82 -2.14
N THR A 38 -14.44 6.21 -1.07
CA THR A 38 -15.13 5.11 -0.38
C THR A 38 -16.41 5.66 0.29
N PRO A 39 -17.61 5.32 -0.24
CA PRO A 39 -18.86 5.82 0.32
C PRO A 39 -19.00 5.37 1.77
N ALA A 40 -19.61 6.19 2.62
CA ALA A 40 -19.84 5.85 4.03
C ALA A 40 -20.54 4.49 4.20
N SER A 41 -21.42 4.11 3.25
CA SER A 41 -22.13 2.82 3.24
C SER A 41 -21.25 1.59 2.98
N LYS A 42 -20.03 1.78 2.47
CA LYS A 42 -19.05 0.71 2.20
C LYS A 42 -17.88 0.72 3.18
N ARG A 43 -17.95 1.56 4.22
CA ARG A 43 -16.92 1.60 5.26
C ARG A 43 -17.17 0.49 6.28
N SER A 44 -16.08 0.06 6.90
CA SER A 44 -16.13 -0.95 7.96
C SER A 44 -16.97 -0.49 9.16
N ARG A 45 -17.19 -1.38 10.14
CA ARG A 45 -17.85 -1.02 11.40
C ARG A 45 -17.16 0.13 12.15
N SER A 46 -15.85 0.34 11.95
CA SER A 46 -15.11 1.47 12.54
C SER A 46 -15.32 2.77 11.76
N GLY A 47 -15.97 2.72 10.60
CA GLY A 47 -16.11 3.86 9.69
C GLY A 47 -14.81 4.23 8.97
N ARG A 48 -13.75 3.43 9.11
CA ARG A 48 -12.45 3.64 8.45
C ARG A 48 -12.28 2.74 7.22
N PRO A 49 -11.54 3.20 6.20
CA PRO A 49 -11.08 2.35 5.11
C PRO A 49 -10.21 1.20 5.63
N ARG A 50 -10.17 0.09 4.88
CA ARG A 50 -9.40 -1.10 5.24
C ARG A 50 -8.37 -1.47 4.17
N ALA A 51 -7.18 -1.86 4.59
CA ALA A 51 -6.13 -2.39 3.73
C ALA A 51 -5.69 -3.79 4.14
N ILE A 52 -5.24 -4.58 3.16
CA ILE A 52 -4.50 -5.83 3.39
C ILE A 52 -3.08 -5.67 2.85
N VAL A 53 -2.08 -6.01 3.65
CA VAL A 53 -0.67 -5.95 3.27
C VAL A 53 -0.05 -7.34 3.39
N GLY A 54 0.52 -7.84 2.30
CA GLY A 54 1.25 -9.10 2.26
C GLY A 54 2.58 -8.96 1.53
N ARG A 55 3.48 -9.91 1.75
CA ARG A 55 4.83 -9.90 1.16
C ARG A 55 5.23 -11.25 0.61
N ASP A 56 6.30 -11.27 -0.18
CA ASP A 56 7.05 -12.50 -0.44
C ASP A 56 8.09 -12.78 0.67
N THR A 57 8.98 -13.74 0.42
CA THR A 57 9.96 -14.23 1.41
C THR A 57 11.22 -13.36 1.52
N ARG A 58 11.35 -12.23 0.82
CA ARG A 58 12.54 -11.38 0.88
C ARG A 58 12.72 -10.77 2.27
N ALA A 59 13.95 -10.75 2.79
CA ALA A 59 14.27 -10.15 4.07
C ALA A 59 13.94 -8.64 4.11
N SER A 60 14.20 -7.91 3.01
CA SER A 60 13.82 -6.51 2.87
C SER A 60 12.30 -6.29 2.91
N GLY A 61 11.52 -7.34 2.62
CA GLY A 61 10.07 -7.30 2.70
C GLY A 61 9.58 -7.06 4.13
N GLU A 62 10.35 -7.43 5.16
CA GLU A 62 9.95 -7.26 6.55
C GLU A 62 9.87 -5.80 6.95
N PHE A 63 10.90 -5.01 6.69
CA PHE A 63 10.85 -3.59 7.04
C PHE A 63 9.93 -2.80 6.11
N LEU A 64 9.83 -3.18 4.83
CA LEU A 64 8.94 -2.52 3.87
C LEU A 64 7.46 -2.74 4.21
N ASP A 65 7.09 -3.94 4.66
CA ASP A 65 5.76 -4.29 5.18
C ASP A 65 5.38 -3.40 6.37
N HIS A 66 6.25 -3.27 7.36
CA HIS A 66 6.00 -2.39 8.51
C HIS A 66 5.90 -0.92 8.09
N ALA A 67 6.79 -0.46 7.21
CA ALA A 67 6.85 0.93 6.78
C ALA A 67 5.61 1.35 5.99
N ILE A 68 5.18 0.57 4.99
CA ILE A 68 3.95 0.89 4.26
C ILE A 68 2.71 0.78 5.15
N SER A 69 2.67 -0.22 6.04
CA SER A 69 1.59 -0.35 7.02
C SER A 69 1.50 0.86 7.94
N ALA A 70 2.64 1.43 8.35
CA ALA A 70 2.68 2.64 9.16
C ALA A 70 2.14 3.86 8.41
N GLY A 71 2.52 4.07 7.14
CA GLY A 71 2.01 5.19 6.33
C GLY A 71 0.50 5.09 6.02
N LEU A 72 0.01 3.87 5.80
CA LEU A 72 -1.43 3.62 5.65
C LEU A 72 -2.20 3.93 6.95
N ALA A 73 -1.71 3.41 8.08
CA ALA A 73 -2.37 3.60 9.37
C ALA A 73 -2.29 5.05 9.88
N SER A 74 -1.16 5.74 9.66
CA SER A 74 -1.01 7.17 9.97
C SER A 74 -2.04 8.01 9.21
N SER A 75 -2.45 7.56 8.01
CA SER A 75 -3.46 8.19 7.15
C SER A 75 -4.90 7.76 7.46
N GLY A 76 -5.13 7.01 8.53
CA GLY A 76 -6.48 6.65 8.98
C GLY A 76 -7.04 5.34 8.42
N VAL A 77 -6.20 4.50 7.81
CA VAL A 77 -6.59 3.19 7.28
C VAL A 77 -6.37 2.09 8.31
N ASP A 78 -7.36 1.21 8.51
CA ASP A 78 -7.18 -0.01 9.30
C ASP A 78 -6.48 -1.07 8.44
N VAL A 79 -5.23 -1.40 8.76
CA VAL A 79 -4.34 -2.28 8.00
C VAL A 79 -4.31 -3.67 8.65
N THR A 80 -4.57 -4.71 7.86
CA THR A 80 -4.35 -6.12 8.25
C THR A 80 -3.11 -6.65 7.56
N ARG A 81 -2.12 -7.07 8.34
CA ARG A 81 -0.89 -7.70 7.82
C ARG A 81 -1.08 -9.20 7.77
N VAL A 82 -0.98 -9.76 6.56
CA VAL A 82 -1.22 -11.21 6.33
C VAL A 82 0.07 -12.01 6.17
N GLY A 83 1.23 -11.37 6.35
CA GLY A 83 2.52 -12.02 6.30
C GLY A 83 2.91 -12.46 4.89
N ILE A 84 3.49 -13.66 4.78
CA ILE A 84 3.97 -14.20 3.50
C ILE A 84 2.81 -14.83 2.74
N LEU A 85 2.42 -14.25 1.61
CA LEU A 85 1.39 -14.78 0.73
C LEU A 85 1.70 -14.47 -0.75
N PRO A 86 1.29 -15.34 -1.69
CA PRO A 86 1.42 -15.05 -3.11
C PRO A 86 0.64 -13.79 -3.52
N THR A 87 1.20 -13.01 -4.46
CA THR A 87 0.52 -11.87 -5.10
C THR A 87 -0.97 -12.12 -5.44
N PRO A 88 -1.36 -13.23 -6.10
CA PRO A 88 -2.77 -13.48 -6.42
C PRO A 88 -3.65 -13.71 -5.19
N ALA A 89 -3.10 -14.19 -4.06
CA ALA A 89 -3.86 -14.33 -2.82
C ALA A 89 -4.24 -12.96 -2.25
N ILE A 90 -3.33 -11.98 -2.31
CA ILE A 90 -3.62 -10.61 -1.89
C ILE A 90 -4.65 -9.95 -2.80
N ALA A 91 -4.54 -10.13 -4.12
CA ALA A 91 -5.55 -9.64 -5.06
C ALA A 91 -6.94 -10.26 -4.78
N HIS A 92 -6.99 -11.59 -4.55
CA HIS A 92 -8.22 -12.30 -4.22
C HIS A 92 -8.85 -11.83 -2.90
N LEU A 93 -8.06 -11.68 -1.84
CA LEU A 93 -8.54 -11.14 -0.57
C LEU A 93 -9.03 -9.70 -0.72
N THR A 94 -8.35 -8.90 -1.53
CA THR A 94 -8.78 -7.53 -1.85
C THR A 94 -10.14 -7.48 -2.55
N ALA A 95 -10.41 -8.46 -3.41
CA ALA A 95 -11.68 -8.58 -4.11
C ALA A 95 -12.83 -9.08 -3.21
N THR A 96 -12.54 -9.95 -2.24
CA THR A 96 -13.55 -10.74 -1.53
C THR A 96 -13.81 -10.31 -0.08
N GLN A 97 -12.88 -9.60 0.57
CA GLN A 97 -12.94 -9.28 2.00
C GLN A 97 -13.44 -7.88 2.33
N ASP A 98 -14.05 -7.19 1.35
CA ASP A 98 -14.54 -5.82 1.51
C ASP A 98 -13.47 -4.87 2.06
N VAL A 99 -12.34 -4.82 1.35
CA VAL A 99 -11.22 -3.93 1.67
C VAL A 99 -11.01 -2.95 0.51
N ASP A 100 -10.55 -1.75 0.84
CA ASP A 100 -10.43 -0.63 -0.09
C ASP A 100 -9.17 -0.73 -0.95
N LEU A 101 -8.11 -1.31 -0.39
CA LEU A 101 -6.86 -1.54 -1.11
C LEU A 101 -6.09 -2.77 -0.59
N GLY A 102 -5.35 -3.38 -1.51
CA GLY A 102 -4.36 -4.42 -1.22
C GLY A 102 -2.96 -3.94 -1.56
N VAL A 103 -1.97 -4.35 -0.77
CA VAL A 103 -0.55 -4.06 -1.04
C VAL A 103 0.25 -5.35 -1.04
N VAL A 104 1.11 -5.51 -2.04
CA VAL A 104 2.07 -6.61 -2.14
C VAL A 104 3.48 -6.06 -2.11
N ILE A 105 4.29 -6.54 -1.17
CA ILE A 105 5.74 -6.31 -1.16
C ILE A 105 6.46 -7.47 -1.83
N SER A 106 6.86 -7.29 -3.10
CA SER A 106 7.60 -8.28 -3.88
C SER A 106 8.14 -7.68 -5.19
N ALA A 107 9.37 -8.06 -5.56
CA ALA A 107 9.90 -7.83 -6.91
C ALA A 107 9.69 -9.02 -7.87
N SER A 108 8.81 -9.98 -7.52
CA SER A 108 8.55 -11.18 -8.32
C SER A 108 9.84 -11.96 -8.61
N HIS A 109 10.26 -12.06 -9.87
CA HIS A 109 11.41 -12.83 -10.33
C HIS A 109 12.75 -12.09 -10.26
N ASN A 110 12.78 -10.80 -9.89
CA ASN A 110 14.01 -10.03 -9.78
C ASN A 110 14.97 -10.64 -8.73
N PRO A 111 16.29 -10.37 -8.82
CA PRO A 111 17.28 -10.77 -7.81
C PRO A 111 16.87 -10.39 -6.38
N PHE A 112 17.33 -11.13 -5.37
CA PHE A 112 16.84 -11.01 -3.98
C PHE A 112 17.10 -9.63 -3.34
N GLN A 113 18.07 -8.87 -3.87
CA GLN A 113 18.41 -7.53 -3.40
C GLN A 113 17.32 -6.51 -3.78
N ASP A 114 16.61 -6.74 -4.89
CA ASP A 114 15.48 -5.92 -5.30
C ASP A 114 14.27 -6.21 -4.42
N ASN A 115 13.39 -5.22 -4.29
CA ASN A 115 12.02 -5.42 -3.84
C ASN A 115 11.04 -4.58 -4.67
N GLY A 116 9.76 -4.64 -4.35
CA GLY A 116 8.73 -3.87 -5.02
C GLY A 116 7.51 -3.67 -4.16
N ILE A 117 6.74 -2.63 -4.45
CA ILE A 117 5.45 -2.33 -3.82
C ILE A 117 4.40 -2.23 -4.93
N LYS A 118 3.36 -3.05 -4.82
CA LYS A 118 2.24 -3.10 -5.78
C LYS A 118 0.94 -2.85 -5.07
N PHE A 119 0.04 -2.11 -5.71
CA PHE A 119 -1.27 -1.82 -5.17
C PHE A 119 -2.36 -2.52 -5.98
N PHE A 120 -3.39 -2.95 -5.27
CA PHE A 120 -4.66 -3.41 -5.81
C PHE A 120 -5.75 -2.47 -5.31
N ALA A 121 -6.58 -1.96 -6.22
CA ALA A 121 -7.80 -1.27 -5.84
C ALA A 121 -8.84 -2.27 -5.34
N ARG A 122 -9.86 -1.75 -4.66
CA ARG A 122 -11.09 -2.47 -4.34
C ARG A 122 -11.58 -3.31 -5.53
N GLY A 123 -11.89 -4.58 -5.27
CA GLY A 123 -12.21 -5.54 -6.33
C GLY A 123 -11.01 -6.37 -6.82
N GLY A 124 -9.80 -6.09 -6.32
CA GLY A 124 -8.60 -6.91 -6.57
C GLY A 124 -7.92 -6.64 -7.90
N TYR A 125 -8.24 -5.52 -8.56
CA TYR A 125 -7.64 -5.11 -9.83
C TYR A 125 -6.42 -4.22 -9.59
N LYS A 126 -5.47 -4.24 -10.54
CA LYS A 126 -4.36 -3.28 -10.54
C LYS A 126 -4.87 -1.86 -10.74
N LEU A 127 -4.04 -0.90 -10.34
CA LEU A 127 -4.32 0.52 -10.58
C LEU A 127 -4.19 0.84 -12.07
N ALA A 128 -4.96 1.84 -12.52
CA ALA A 128 -4.72 2.47 -13.82
C ALA A 128 -3.57 3.47 -13.68
N ASP A 129 -2.81 3.67 -14.76
CA ASP A 129 -1.65 4.58 -14.79
C ASP A 129 -1.95 5.97 -14.23
N ALA A 130 -3.12 6.55 -14.55
CA ALA A 130 -3.54 7.85 -14.04
C ALA A 130 -3.67 7.88 -12.50
N VAL A 131 -4.05 6.76 -11.88
CA VAL A 131 -4.13 6.63 -10.41
C VAL A 131 -2.73 6.49 -9.81
N GLU A 132 -1.83 5.77 -10.47
CA GLU A 132 -0.42 5.68 -10.07
C GLU A 132 0.26 7.05 -10.11
N ASP A 133 0.01 7.83 -11.17
CA ASP A 133 0.54 9.18 -11.34
C ASP A 133 0.00 10.13 -10.26
N GLU A 134 -1.27 9.98 -9.86
CA GLU A 134 -1.86 10.72 -8.74
C GLU A 134 -1.15 10.38 -7.42
N ILE A 135 -0.90 9.10 -7.15
CA ILE A 135 -0.15 8.66 -5.95
C ILE A 135 1.26 9.26 -5.96
N GLU A 136 1.97 9.18 -7.09
CA GLU A 136 3.32 9.73 -7.25
C GLU A 136 3.36 11.25 -7.00
N SER A 137 2.33 11.98 -7.47
CA SER A 137 2.22 13.43 -7.27
C SER A 137 2.06 13.87 -5.81
N LEU A 138 1.62 12.96 -4.92
CA LEU A 138 1.41 13.23 -3.50
C LEU A 138 2.60 12.81 -2.61
N LEU A 139 3.64 12.21 -3.18
CA LEU A 139 4.80 11.78 -2.39
C LEU A 139 5.50 12.96 -1.73
N GLY A 140 5.56 12.92 -0.40
CA GLY A 140 6.22 13.95 0.41
C GLY A 140 5.48 15.29 0.47
N THR A 141 4.25 15.39 -0.05
CA THR A 141 3.44 16.62 -0.02
C THR A 141 2.35 16.61 1.05
N ILE A 142 2.13 15.47 1.71
CA ILE A 142 1.12 15.31 2.75
C ILE A 142 1.62 15.92 4.06
N ASP A 143 0.96 16.99 4.49
CA ASP A 143 1.29 17.76 5.70
C ASP A 143 0.23 17.61 6.82
N GLN A 144 -0.95 17.10 6.48
CA GLN A 144 -2.05 16.87 7.43
C GLN A 144 -2.39 15.38 7.52
N LEU A 145 -2.10 14.80 8.69
CA LEU A 145 -2.48 13.44 9.05
C LEU A 145 -3.54 13.46 10.15
N PRO A 146 -4.47 12.49 10.16
CA PRO A 146 -5.47 12.39 11.22
C PRO A 146 -4.82 12.14 12.59
N THR A 147 -5.48 12.62 13.64
CA THR A 147 -5.05 12.41 15.03
C THR A 147 -6.19 11.77 15.85
N GLY A 148 -5.86 11.27 17.05
CA GLY A 148 -6.84 10.69 17.96
C GLY A 148 -7.63 9.54 17.33
N ALA A 149 -8.97 9.64 17.35
CA ALA A 149 -9.86 8.63 16.77
C ALA A 149 -9.77 8.53 15.24
N GLY A 150 -9.12 9.47 14.55
CA GLY A 150 -8.89 9.38 13.11
C GLY A 150 -7.75 8.45 12.73
N VAL A 151 -6.85 8.10 13.66
CA VAL A 151 -5.69 7.24 13.38
C VAL A 151 -6.15 5.79 13.13
N GLY A 152 -5.59 5.18 12.08
CA GLY A 152 -5.85 3.80 11.72
C GLY A 152 -5.10 2.82 12.63
N ARG A 153 -5.40 1.53 12.51
CA ARG A 153 -4.74 0.47 13.28
C ARG A 153 -3.94 -0.46 12.37
N VAL A 154 -2.83 -0.98 12.86
CA VAL A 154 -2.13 -2.12 12.25
C VAL A 154 -2.46 -3.37 13.06
N ILE A 155 -3.01 -4.37 12.39
CA ILE A 155 -3.54 -5.62 12.96
C ILE A 155 -2.81 -6.81 12.35
#